data_AF-A0A833AMX2-F1
#
_entry.id   AF-A0A833AMX2-F1
#
_cell.length_a   1.000
_cell.length_b   1.000
_cell.length_c   1.000
_cell.angle_alpha   90.00
_cell.angle_beta   90.00
_cell.angle_gamma   90.00
#
_symmetry.space_group_name_H-M   'P 1'
#
loop_
_entity.id
_entity.type
_entity.pdbx_description
1 polymer ?
#
loop_
_entity_poly.entity_id
_entity_poly.type
_entity_poly.pdbx_seq_one_letter_code
_entity_poly.pdbx_strand_id
1 'polypeptide(L)'
;MNITTQLLVLAVSAVSLMMVFPGMAKEPQNQSKATFAGGCFWCMEAPFEKLDGVHSVVSGYAGGEQVNPPYNEVSSGKTSYIERIQITYDPQKDYYE
;
A
#
# COMPACT_ATOMS: atom_id res chain seq x y z
N MET A 1 -12.83 45.58 20.38
CA MET A 1 -13.18 44.60 19.33
C MET A 1 -14.30 43.75 19.87
N ASN A 2 -15.46 43.82 19.26
CA ASN A 2 -16.72 43.38 19.88
C ASN A 2 -16.90 41.89 19.59
N ILE A 3 -17.57 41.14 20.48
CA ILE A 3 -17.79 39.69 20.36
C ILE A 3 -18.35 39.29 18.99
N THR A 4 -19.22 40.13 18.41
CA THR A 4 -19.76 39.96 17.06
C THR A 4 -18.70 40.01 15.96
N THR A 5 -17.70 40.88 16.08
CA THR A 5 -16.59 40.97 15.12
C THR A 5 -15.68 39.74 15.22
N GLN A 6 -15.45 39.22 16.43
CA GLN A 6 -14.64 38.01 16.63
C GLN A 6 -15.32 36.74 16.08
N LEU A 7 -16.62 36.59 16.31
CA LEU A 7 -17.40 35.47 15.76
C LEU A 7 -17.42 35.47 14.23
N LEU A 8 -17.53 36.65 13.61
CA LEU A 8 -17.49 36.77 12.15
C LEU A 8 -16.12 36.37 11.57
N VAL A 9 -15.03 36.83 12.21
CA VAL A 9 -13.66 36.50 11.77
C VAL A 9 -13.38 35.00 11.91
N LEU A 10 -13.83 34.37 13.00
CA LEU A 10 -13.71 32.92 13.19
C LEU A 10 -14.54 32.12 12.17
N ALA A 11 -15.75 32.59 11.84
CA ALA A 11 -16.57 31.93 10.83
C ALA A 11 -15.92 32.01 9.43
N VAL A 12 -15.38 33.17 9.05
CA VAL A 12 -14.71 33.34 7.74
C VAL A 12 -13.40 32.55 7.65
N SER A 13 -12.62 32.45 8.73
CA SER A 13 -11.41 31.64 8.74
C SER A 13 -11.70 30.14 8.68
N ALA A 14 -12.75 29.67 9.37
CA ALA A 14 -13.17 28.27 9.34
C ALA A 14 -13.69 27.85 7.95
N VAL A 15 -14.46 28.71 7.28
CA VAL A 15 -14.96 28.46 5.91
C VAL A 15 -13.81 28.40 4.92
N SER A 16 -12.82 29.30 5.04
CA SER A 16 -11.61 29.26 4.22
C SER A 16 -10.85 27.95 4.42
N LEU A 17 -10.71 27.49 5.68
CA LEU A 17 -9.99 26.26 6.02
C LEU A 17 -10.62 25.02 5.36
N MET A 18 -11.95 24.92 5.34
CA MET A 18 -12.65 23.78 4.72
C MET A 18 -12.46 23.70 3.20
N MET A 19 -12.22 24.82 2.51
CA MET A 19 -11.98 24.82 1.07
C MET A 19 -10.54 24.44 0.67
N VAL A 20 -9.57 24.60 1.58
CA VAL A 20 -8.15 24.32 1.30
C VAL A 20 -7.74 22.88 1.60
N PHE A 21 -8.49 22.16 2.41
CA PHE A 21 -8.21 20.76 2.76
C PHE A 21 -9.27 19.83 2.16
N PRO A 22 -9.19 19.50 0.85
CA PRO A 22 -9.95 18.37 0.34
C PRO A 22 -9.51 17.14 1.13
N GLY A 23 -10.50 16.40 1.65
CA GLY A 23 -10.32 15.37 2.68
C GLY A 23 -9.06 14.53 2.51
N MET A 24 -8.27 14.45 3.60
CA MET A 24 -7.19 13.49 3.70
C MET A 24 -7.75 12.09 3.38
N ALA A 25 -7.25 11.49 2.30
CA ALA A 25 -7.47 10.09 2.03
C ALA A 25 -7.05 9.31 3.28
N LYS A 26 -7.99 8.53 3.82
CA LYS A 26 -7.77 7.69 5.00
C LYS A 26 -6.63 6.72 4.69
N GLU A 27 -5.43 7.02 5.18
CA GLU A 27 -4.33 6.07 5.13
C GLU A 27 -4.78 4.81 5.88
N PRO A 28 -4.67 3.61 5.28
CA PRO A 28 -5.17 2.40 5.91
C PRO A 28 -4.40 2.16 7.20
N GLN A 29 -5.05 2.51 8.32
CA GLN A 29 -4.53 2.34 9.66
C GLN A 29 -4.30 0.84 9.87
N ASN A 30 -3.05 0.46 10.10
CA ASN A 30 -2.60 -0.89 10.43
C ASN A 30 -2.39 -1.87 9.24
N GLN A 31 -1.54 -1.49 8.28
CA GLN A 31 -1.05 -2.40 7.23
C GLN A 31 0.47 -2.53 7.28
N SER A 32 0.97 -3.74 7.07
CA SER A 32 2.39 -4.07 6.90
C SER A 32 2.61 -4.83 5.59
N LYS A 33 3.86 -4.85 5.12
CA LYS A 33 4.24 -5.54 3.88
C LYS A 33 5.31 -6.59 4.14
N ALA A 34 5.14 -7.76 3.53
CA ALA A 34 6.14 -8.83 3.51
C ALA A 34 6.41 -9.25 2.06
N THR A 35 7.66 -9.59 1.75
CA THR A 35 8.09 -9.99 0.40
C THR A 35 8.75 -11.35 0.45
N PHE A 36 8.26 -12.29 -0.36
CA PHE A 36 8.74 -13.67 -0.41
C PHE A 36 9.19 -14.07 -1.82
N ALA A 37 10.24 -14.90 -1.94
CA ALA A 37 10.39 -15.80 -3.10
C ALA A 37 10.52 -17.23 -2.61
N GLY A 38 9.79 -18.12 -3.26
CA GLY A 38 9.82 -19.55 -3.01
C GLY A 38 9.54 -20.38 -4.27
N GLY A 39 9.70 -19.79 -5.46
CA GLY A 39 9.39 -20.44 -6.74
C GLY A 39 8.46 -19.59 -7.59
N CYS A 40 7.64 -20.26 -8.41
CA CYS A 40 6.74 -19.60 -9.34
C CYS A 40 5.72 -18.72 -8.60
N PHE A 41 5.66 -17.41 -8.90
CA PHE A 41 4.73 -16.52 -8.20
C PHE A 41 3.26 -16.93 -8.38
N TRP A 42 2.90 -17.58 -9.51
CA TRP A 42 1.52 -17.96 -9.80
C TRP A 42 1.06 -19.06 -8.85
N CYS A 43 1.99 -19.91 -8.42
CA CYS A 43 1.72 -20.94 -7.43
C CYS A 43 1.70 -20.37 -6.01
N MET A 44 2.48 -19.32 -5.74
CA MET A 44 2.60 -18.77 -4.40
C MET A 44 1.48 -17.80 -4.05
N GLU A 45 0.93 -17.06 -5.00
CA GLU A 45 -0.07 -16.01 -4.76
C GLU A 45 -1.35 -16.55 -4.12
N ALA A 46 -1.98 -17.54 -4.76
CA ALA A 46 -3.29 -18.06 -4.36
C ALA A 46 -3.38 -18.63 -2.93
N PRO A 47 -2.34 -19.30 -2.38
CA PRO A 47 -2.31 -19.66 -0.96
C PRO A 47 -2.41 -18.46 0.01
N PHE A 48 -1.71 -17.36 -0.25
CA PHE A 48 -1.68 -16.21 0.67
C PHE A 48 -2.94 -15.35 0.57
N GLU A 49 -3.57 -15.25 -0.60
CA GLU A 49 -4.82 -14.48 -0.79
C GLU A 49 -5.97 -14.98 0.09
N LYS A 50 -5.92 -16.24 0.52
CA LYS A 50 -6.96 -16.89 1.33
C LYS A 50 -6.74 -16.73 2.83
N LEU A 51 -5.60 -16.19 3.25
CA LEU A 51 -5.28 -16.06 4.67
C LEU A 51 -6.03 -14.87 5.28
N ASP A 52 -6.62 -15.11 6.44
CA ASP A 52 -7.33 -14.09 7.19
C ASP A 52 -6.35 -13.01 7.70
N GLY A 53 -6.64 -11.74 7.41
CA GLY A 53 -5.74 -10.62 7.68
C GLY A 53 -4.82 -10.25 6.51
N VAL A 54 -4.80 -11.01 5.41
CA VAL A 54 -4.16 -10.60 4.16
C VAL A 54 -5.13 -9.71 3.37
N HIS A 55 -4.68 -8.51 3.02
CA HIS A 55 -5.45 -7.55 2.25
C HIS A 55 -5.19 -7.66 0.75
N SER A 56 -3.94 -7.94 0.37
CA SER A 56 -3.55 -8.15 -1.02
C SER A 56 -2.27 -8.95 -1.15
N VAL A 57 -2.16 -9.66 -2.26
CA VAL A 57 -0.93 -10.31 -2.73
C VAL A 57 -0.70 -9.82 -4.14
N VAL A 58 0.55 -9.45 -4.46
CA VAL A 58 0.91 -8.95 -5.78
C VAL A 58 2.14 -9.69 -6.29
N SER A 59 1.98 -10.41 -7.39
CA SER A 59 3.07 -11.05 -8.15
C SER A 59 4.01 -10.02 -8.80
N GLY A 60 5.32 -10.26 -8.76
CA GLY A 60 6.31 -9.37 -9.34
C GLY A 60 7.74 -9.92 -9.34
N TYR A 61 8.70 -9.02 -9.52
CA TYR A 61 10.12 -9.34 -9.66
C TYR A 61 10.96 -8.43 -8.75
N ALA A 62 11.98 -8.98 -8.08
CA ALA A 62 12.93 -8.17 -7.29
C ALA A 62 14.35 -8.74 -7.31
N GLY A 63 15.32 -7.94 -6.86
CA GLY A 63 16.74 -8.32 -6.73
C GLY A 63 17.60 -8.07 -7.98
N GLY A 64 17.04 -7.50 -9.05
CA GLY A 64 17.79 -7.07 -10.21
C GLY A 64 18.29 -5.62 -10.12
N GLU A 65 19.13 -5.22 -11.08
CA GLU A 65 19.82 -3.92 -11.05
C GLU A 65 19.08 -2.79 -11.77
N GLN A 66 18.27 -3.11 -12.77
CA GLN A 66 17.52 -2.12 -13.53
C GLN A 66 16.33 -1.58 -12.72
N VAL A 67 15.88 -0.38 -13.04
CA VAL A 67 14.62 0.15 -12.49
C VAL A 67 13.51 -0.13 -13.49
N ASN A 68 12.41 -0.73 -13.02
CA ASN A 68 11.21 -1.03 -13.82
C ASN A 68 11.52 -1.80 -15.13
N PRO A 69 12.13 -3.00 -15.05
CA PRO A 69 12.42 -3.78 -16.24
C PRO A 69 11.10 -4.24 -16.91
N PRO A 70 11.06 -4.36 -18.24
CA PRO A 70 9.88 -4.84 -18.93
C PRO A 70 9.69 -6.36 -18.71
N TYR A 71 8.43 -6.80 -18.67
CA TYR A 71 8.06 -8.18 -18.34
C TYR A 71 8.77 -9.22 -19.23
N ASN A 72 8.86 -8.98 -20.54
CA ASN A 72 9.50 -9.88 -21.50
C ASN A 72 11.00 -10.09 -21.23
N GLU A 73 11.66 -9.11 -20.61
CA GLU A 73 13.07 -9.21 -20.27
C GLU A 73 13.26 -10.08 -19.02
N VAL A 74 12.50 -9.81 -17.95
CA VAL A 74 12.62 -10.55 -16.69
C VAL A 74 12.08 -11.98 -16.78
N SER A 75 10.99 -12.19 -17.51
CA SER A 75 10.41 -13.53 -17.74
C SER A 75 11.28 -14.42 -18.62
N SER A 76 12.28 -13.87 -19.31
CA SER A 76 13.21 -14.66 -20.13
C SER A 76 14.20 -15.49 -19.31
N GLY A 77 14.34 -15.21 -18.01
CA GLY A 77 15.31 -15.84 -17.12
C GLY A 77 16.77 -15.41 -17.35
N LYS A 78 17.02 -14.41 -18.20
CA LYS A 78 18.38 -13.90 -18.51
C LYS A 78 18.84 -12.75 -17.60
N THR A 79 17.96 -12.26 -16.75
CA THR A 79 18.23 -11.15 -15.83
C THR A 79 18.52 -11.66 -14.42
N SER A 80 19.06 -10.81 -13.56
CA SER A 80 19.26 -11.10 -12.12
C SER A 80 17.98 -11.02 -11.28
N TYR A 81 16.84 -10.65 -11.86
CA TYR A 81 15.57 -10.63 -11.13
C TYR A 81 15.09 -12.01 -10.78
N ILE A 82 14.44 -12.10 -9.62
CA ILE A 82 13.81 -13.32 -9.11
C ILE A 82 12.32 -13.05 -8.96
N GLU A 83 11.50 -14.04 -9.30
CA GLU A 83 10.05 -14.01 -9.05
C GLU A 83 9.76 -13.90 -7.55
N ARG A 84 8.86 -12.98 -7.19
CA ARG A 84 8.50 -12.66 -5.82
C ARG A 84 7.00 -12.38 -5.74
N ILE A 85 6.47 -12.46 -4.54
CA ILE A 85 5.16 -11.90 -4.19
C ILE A 85 5.35 -10.84 -3.11
N GLN A 86 4.54 -9.79 -3.15
CA GLN A 86 4.43 -8.82 -2.06
C GLN A 86 3.05 -8.91 -1.42
N ILE A 87 3.04 -9.19 -0.12
CA ILE A 87 1.84 -9.37 0.68
C ILE A 87 1.62 -8.11 1.50
N THR A 88 0.42 -7.54 1.43
CA THR A 88 -0.05 -6.48 2.33
C THR A 88 -1.01 -7.11 3.34
N TYR A 89 -0.74 -6.98 4.64
CA TYR A 89 -1.47 -7.67 5.69
C TYR A 89 -1.65 -6.81 6.94
N ASP A 90 -2.58 -7.17 7.82
CA ASP A 90 -2.73 -6.60 9.17
C ASP A 90 -1.71 -7.26 10.12
N PRO A 91 -0.73 -6.52 10.68
CA PRO A 91 0.27 -7.06 11.59
C PRO A 91 -0.27 -7.38 13.01
N GLN A 92 -1.47 -6.94 13.35
CA GLN A 92 -2.15 -7.24 14.62
C GLN A 92 -3.07 -8.46 14.49
N LYS A 93 -3.28 -8.96 13.26
CA LYS A 93 -3.91 -10.27 13.05
C LYS A 93 -2.90 -11.36 13.35
N ASP A 94 -3.28 -12.15 14.32
CA ASP A 94 -2.56 -13.33 14.73
C ASP A 94 -2.82 -14.48 13.74
N TYR A 95 -1.75 -14.98 13.13
CA TYR A 95 -1.80 -16.13 12.22
C TYR A 95 -1.42 -17.39 12.99
N TYR A 96 -2.40 -18.06 13.57
CA TYR A 96 -2.27 -19.42 14.09
C TYR A 96 -3.49 -20.23 13.67
N GLU A 97 -3.27 -21.48 13.29
CA GLU A 97 -4.31 -22.51 13.11
C GLU A 97 -4.77 -23.06 14.47
#